data_AF-A0A1H8BDA7-F1
#
_entry.id   AF-A0A1H8BDA7-F1
#
_cell.length_a   1.000
_cell.length_b   1.000
_cell.length_c   1.000
_cell.angle_alpha   90.00
_cell.angle_beta   90.00
_cell.angle_gamma   90.00
#
_symmetry.space_group_name_H-M   'P 1'
#
loop_
_entity.id
_entity.type
_entity.pdbx_description
1 polymer ?
#
loop_
_entity_poly.entity_id
_entity_poly.type
_entity_poly.pdbx_seq_one_letter_code
_entity_poly.pdbx_strand_id
1 'polypeptide(L)'
;MNDDLNPQTWLDAHGDYLYSYVFLKVKDRHVAEDLVQEMLLAALTANENFNNRSCVRTWLTGILKHKMVDYFRRQGRVIFSEKRCLD
;
A
#
# COMPACT_ATOMS: atom_id res chain seq x y z
N MET A 1 16.13 -6.78 -15.69
CA MET A 1 15.61 -5.44 -16.01
C MET A 1 14.73 -5.02 -14.85
N ASN A 2 15.02 -3.91 -14.18
CA ASN A 2 14.24 -3.41 -13.04
C ASN A 2 12.97 -2.71 -13.56
N ASP A 3 12.01 -3.48 -14.09
CA ASP A 3 10.70 -2.96 -14.54
C ASP A 3 9.81 -2.51 -13.37
N ASP A 4 10.19 -2.84 -12.13
CA ASP A 4 9.49 -2.43 -10.91
C ASP A 4 9.55 -0.90 -10.68
N LEU A 5 10.50 -0.18 -11.31
CA LEU A 5 10.65 1.27 -11.13
C LEU A 5 9.70 2.10 -12.01
N ASN A 6 9.00 1.48 -12.95
CA ASN A 6 8.04 2.17 -13.79
C ASN A 6 6.68 2.26 -13.07
N PRO A 7 6.16 3.46 -12.74
CA PRO A 7 4.88 3.55 -12.06
C PRO A 7 3.69 3.00 -12.84
N GLN A 8 3.80 2.91 -14.17
CA GLN A 8 2.76 2.31 -15.01
C GLN A 8 2.59 0.81 -14.77
N THR A 9 3.62 0.11 -14.27
CA THR A 9 3.59 -1.35 -14.06
C THR A 9 3.19 -1.73 -12.63
N TRP A 10 3.16 -0.78 -11.68
CA TRP A 10 2.93 -1.07 -10.26
C TRP A 10 1.59 -1.76 -9.99
N LEU A 11 0.54 -1.38 -10.72
CA LEU A 11 -0.76 -2.00 -10.57
C LEU A 11 -0.72 -3.46 -11.01
N ASP A 12 -0.15 -3.74 -12.18
CA ASP A 12 -0.05 -5.10 -12.71
C ASP A 12 0.91 -5.97 -11.88
N ALA A 13 2.02 -5.40 -11.41
CA ALA A 13 3.06 -6.13 -10.70
C ALA A 13 2.76 -6.37 -9.22
N HIS A 14 1.97 -5.49 -8.58
CA HIS A 14 1.79 -5.49 -7.12
C HIS A 14 0.33 -5.35 -6.67
N GLY A 15 -0.60 -4.99 -7.57
CA GLY A 15 -2.00 -4.73 -7.25
C GLY A 15 -2.69 -5.89 -6.53
N ASP A 16 -2.58 -7.11 -7.06
CA ASP A 16 -3.20 -8.30 -6.47
C ASP A 16 -2.72 -8.56 -5.04
N TYR A 17 -1.42 -8.42 -4.79
CA TYR A 17 -0.83 -8.59 -3.46
C TYR A 17 -1.33 -7.50 -2.50
N LEU A 18 -1.29 -6.23 -2.92
CA LEU A 18 -1.68 -5.08 -2.09
C LEU A 18 -3.19 -5.10 -1.79
N TYR A 19 -4.00 -5.45 -2.77
CA TYR A 19 -5.44 -5.65 -2.63
C TYR A 19 -5.74 -6.78 -1.65
N SER A 20 -5.16 -7.96 -1.84
CA SER A 20 -5.37 -9.11 -0.95
C SER A 20 -4.94 -8.77 0.49
N TYR A 21 -3.80 -8.08 0.64
CA TYR A 21 -3.30 -7.63 1.93
C TYR A 21 -4.32 -6.77 2.69
N VAL A 22 -4.90 -5.77 2.02
CA VAL A 22 -5.90 -4.87 2.63
C VAL A 22 -7.22 -5.58 2.85
N PHE A 23 -7.71 -6.32 1.86
CA PHE A 23 -8.98 -7.02 1.90
C PHE A 23 -9.08 -7.97 3.11
N LEU A 24 -8.00 -8.68 3.44
CA LEU A 24 -7.94 -9.54 4.62
C LEU A 24 -8.16 -8.79 5.94
N LYS A 25 -7.90 -7.48 5.99
CA LYS A 25 -8.07 -6.64 7.19
C LYS A 25 -9.40 -5.91 7.22
N VAL A 26 -9.80 -5.31 6.10
CA VAL A 26 -11.03 -4.49 6.03
C VAL A 26 -12.28 -5.32 5.74
N LYS A 27 -12.14 -6.47 5.07
CA LYS A 27 -13.21 -7.39 4.68
C LYS A 27 -14.37 -6.74 3.92
N ASP A 28 -14.06 -5.66 3.23
CA ASP A 28 -14.98 -4.91 2.39
C ASP A 28 -14.27 -4.63 1.06
N ARG A 29 -14.91 -5.04 -0.04
CA ARG A 29 -14.34 -4.93 -1.38
C ARG A 29 -14.14 -3.47 -1.78
N HIS A 30 -15.15 -2.63 -1.57
CA HIS A 30 -15.13 -1.24 -2.01
C HIS A 30 -14.08 -0.45 -1.24
N VAL A 31 -14.00 -0.67 0.07
CA VAL A 31 -12.96 -0.08 0.91
C VAL A 31 -11.57 -0.54 0.49
N ALA A 32 -11.38 -1.83 0.19
CA ALA A 32 -10.09 -2.34 -0.22
C ALA A 32 -9.64 -1.73 -1.57
N GLU A 33 -10.55 -1.64 -2.54
CA GLU A 33 -10.30 -0.99 -3.83
C GLU A 33 -9.92 0.49 -3.63
N ASP A 34 -10.67 1.22 -2.80
CA ASP A 34 -10.45 2.64 -2.51
C ASP A 34 -9.08 2.88 -1.85
N LEU A 35 -8.72 2.10 -0.83
CA LEU A 35 -7.43 2.21 -0.15
C LEU A 35 -6.23 1.93 -1.08
N VAL A 36 -6.36 0.96 -1.99
CA VAL A 36 -5.31 0.67 -2.98
C VAL A 36 -5.21 1.82 -3.99
N GLN A 37 -6.33 2.37 -4.46
CA GLN A 37 -6.34 3.51 -5.38
C GLN A 37 -5.72 4.76 -4.74
N GLU A 38 -6.11 5.10 -3.51
CA GLU A 38 -5.51 6.23 -2.78
C GLU A 38 -4.00 6.06 -2.57
N MET A 39 -3.57 4.83 -2.28
CA MET A 39 -2.16 4.50 -2.13
C MET A 39 -1.41 4.68 -3.44
N LEU A 40 -1.96 4.20 -4.56
CA LEU A 40 -1.33 4.33 -5.88
C LEU A 40 -1.19 5.81 -6.27
N LEU A 41 -2.22 6.63 -6.04
CA LEU A 41 -2.16 8.08 -6.30
C LEU A 41 -1.09 8.78 -5.45
N ALA A 42 -1.01 8.42 -4.16
CA ALA A 42 0.03 8.94 -3.27
C ALA A 42 1.44 8.49 -3.70
N ALA A 43 1.58 7.24 -4.13
CA ALA A 43 2.84 6.71 -4.64
C ALA A 43 3.27 7.40 -5.94
N LEU A 44 2.36 7.64 -6.88
CA LEU A 44 2.63 8.38 -8.12
C LEU A 44 3.14 9.80 -7.82
N THR A 45 2.53 10.48 -6.85
CA THR A 45 2.95 11.82 -6.41
C THR A 45 4.32 11.79 -5.72
N ALA A 46 4.62 10.72 -4.99
CA ALA A 46 5.87 10.55 -4.25
C ALA A 46 6.99 9.88 -5.06
N ASN A 47 6.71 9.45 -6.30
CA ASN A 47 7.63 8.66 -7.12
C ASN A 47 8.97 9.35 -7.35
N GLU A 48 8.96 10.66 -7.58
CA GLU A 48 10.19 11.46 -7.79
C GLU A 48 11.13 11.45 -6.58
N ASN A 49 10.59 11.19 -5.38
CA ASN A 49 11.34 11.11 -4.13
C ASN A 49 11.72 9.67 -3.74
N PHE A 50 11.34 8.68 -4.53
CA PHE A 50 11.67 7.28 -4.24
C PHE A 50 13.13 7.00 -4.59
N ASN A 51 14.00 7.10 -3.57
CA ASN A 51 15.45 6.95 -3.71
C ASN A 51 15.95 5.49 -3.88
N ASN A 52 15.08 4.54 -4.27
CA ASN A 52 15.39 3.12 -4.46
C ASN A 52 16.15 2.46 -3.29
N ARG A 53 15.88 2.93 -2.06
CA ARG A 53 16.50 2.47 -0.81
C ARG A 53 15.82 1.22 -0.24
N SER A 54 14.73 0.79 -0.85
CA SER A 54 13.94 -0.40 -0.53
C SER A 54 13.32 -0.92 -1.83
N CYS A 55 12.81 -2.15 -1.84
CA CYS A 55 12.03 -2.62 -2.99
C CYS A 55 10.68 -1.88 -3.08
N VAL A 56 10.20 -1.68 -4.30
CA VAL A 56 8.98 -0.92 -4.62
C VAL A 56 7.78 -1.50 -3.85
N ARG A 57 7.60 -2.82 -3.84
CA ARG A 57 6.54 -3.48 -3.07
C ARG A 57 6.55 -3.10 -1.58
N THR A 58 7.71 -3.06 -0.93
CA THR A 58 7.83 -2.67 0.48
C THR A 58 7.49 -1.20 0.69
N TRP A 59 7.93 -0.34 -0.23
CA TRP A 59 7.61 1.07 -0.19
C TRP A 59 6.11 1.34 -0.38
N LEU A 60 5.48 0.74 -1.39
CA LEU A 60 4.03 0.80 -1.63
C LEU A 60 3.23 0.27 -0.43
N THR A 61 3.68 -0.85 0.15
CA THR A 61 3.07 -1.41 1.36
C THR A 61 3.15 -0.44 2.55
N GLY A 62 4.25 0.32 2.67
CA GLY A 62 4.38 1.37 3.69
C GLY A 62 3.38 2.52 3.51
N ILE A 63 3.16 2.98 2.28
CA ILE A 63 2.14 3.99 1.98
C ILE A 63 0.75 3.43 2.29
N LEU A 64 0.47 2.18 1.88
CA LEU A 64 -0.80 1.51 2.11
C LEU A 64 -1.15 1.39 3.60
N LYS A 65 -0.17 1.04 4.43
CA LYS A 65 -0.35 0.93 5.88
C LYS A 65 -0.76 2.26 6.50
N HIS A 66 -0.20 3.39 6.06
CA HIS A 66 -0.63 4.70 6.53
C HIS A 66 -2.11 4.95 6.20
N LYS A 67 -2.53 4.65 4.96
CA LYS A 67 -3.94 4.76 4.55
C LYS A 67 -4.87 3.89 5.38
N MET A 68 -4.47 2.65 5.65
CA MET A 68 -5.23 1.74 6.52
C MET A 68 -5.35 2.26 7.95
N VAL A 69 -4.25 2.74 8.54
CA VAL A 69 -4.27 3.32 9.89
C VAL A 69 -5.24 4.49 9.96
N ASP A 70 -5.22 5.39 8.98
CA ASP A 70 -6.15 6.51 8.91
C ASP A 70 -7.61 6.05 8.78
N TYR A 71 -7.87 5.07 7.93
CA TYR A 71 -9.20 4.46 7.79
C TYR A 71 -9.70 3.87 9.11
N PHE A 72 -8.90 3.04 9.79
CA PHE A 72 -9.29 2.41 11.06
C PHE A 72 -9.44 3.43 12.19
N ARG A 73 -8.61 4.48 12.21
CA ARG A 73 -8.73 5.59 13.16
C ARG A 73 -10.07 6.31 13.02
N ARG A 74 -10.53 6.58 11.78
CA ARG A 74 -11.84 7.20 11.51
C ARG A 74 -13.02 6.32 11.94
N GLN A 75 -12.83 5.01 11.99
CA GLN A 75 -13.85 4.07 12.46
C GLN A 75 -13.87 3.86 13.97
N GLY A 76 -12.98 4.52 14.73
CA GLY A 76 -12.84 4.29 16.17
C GLY A 76 -12.26 2.91 16.53
N ARG A 77 -11.72 2.17 15.56
CA ARG A 77 -11.12 0.84 15.74
C ARG A 77 -9.61 0.96 15.82
N VAL A 78 -9.03 1.16 17.01
CA VAL A 78 -7.57 1.14 17.14
C VAL A 78 -7.08 -0.29 17.33
N ILE A 79 -6.89 -1.03 16.23
CA ILE A 79 -6.03 -2.23 16.20
C ILE A 79 -5.31 -2.30 14.84
N PHE A 80 -4.12 -1.72 14.75
CA PHE A 80 -3.13 -2.14 13.75
C PHE A 80 -1.79 -2.41 14.47
N SER A 81 -1.73 -3.53 15.18
CA SER A 81 -0.48 -4.05 15.72
C SER A 81 0.10 -5.03 14.73
N GLU A 82 1.09 -4.59 13.95
CA GLU A 82 1.92 -5.48 13.17
C GLU A 82 3.29 -5.54 13.85
N LYS A 83 3.68 -6.73 14.33
CA LYS A 83 5.04 -6.96 14.81
C LYS A 83 5.98 -6.74 13.62
N ARG A 84 6.77 -5.66 13.68
CA ARG A 84 7.84 -5.38 12.73
C ARG A 84 8.93 -6.46 12.86
N CYS A 85 9.01 -7.34 11.87
CA CYS A 85 10.23 -8.04 11.50
C CYS A 85 10.32 -7.90 9.97
N LEU A 86 10.99 -6.82 9.55
CA LEU A 86 11.34 -6.58 8.15
C LEU A 86 12.85 -6.87 8.09
N ASP A 87 13.20 -8.09 7.69
CA ASP A 87 14.49 -8.39 7.05
C ASP A 87 14.45 -7.93 5.59
#